data_AF-A0A4Q7EHZ5-F1
#
_entry.id   AF-A0A4Q7EHZ5-F1
#
_cell.length_a   1.000
_cell.length_b   1.000
_cell.length_c   1.000
_cell.angle_alpha   90.00
_cell.angle_beta   90.00
_cell.angle_gamma   90.00
#
_symmetry.space_group_name_H-M   'P 1'
#
loop_
_entity.id
_entity.type
_entity.pdbx_description
1 polymer ?
#
loop_
_entity_poly.entity_id
_entity_poly.type
_entity_poly.pdbx_seq_one_letter_code
_entity_poly.pdbx_strand_id
1 'polypeptide(L)'
;MNHSSLTLYQNGSLAFKQARYPDAIASLEQFCKETTNRQSKQFFQAQMWLIQAYYRDHRDLHAIALCEQLAKSEIPQVQQWATNALQKLMTTAEAHSDSAPVAGATSEPPPPLPAPANSTRGPSLDNKTATPPPPLPADHNPFDDITDTPAEPHEATPPVDQSGTAGDARFVYDGASIPQRSRPSSSSATPVRHQSRTTRKPQQKDFTQQVMSAIAHGSISMLASILLYILFSDSFVANGLGLLRFAAPLIIFLTTQDKVVKDNAREALNYTITCLILFILLIFGAIALALILALIPPIGILLILALASYLIVLSFYPVVATFVCMTHEDRVFTYPSWLILHLL
;
A
#
# COMPACT_ATOMS: atom_id res chain seq x y z
N MET A 1 13.81 -19.66 -17.20
CA MET A 1 12.65 -20.01 -16.35
C MET A 1 11.85 -21.07 -17.10
N ASN A 2 11.45 -22.16 -16.45
CA ASN A 2 10.74 -23.24 -17.13
C ASN A 2 9.25 -22.87 -17.26
N HIS A 3 8.60 -23.20 -18.37
CA HIS A 3 7.17 -22.91 -18.58
C HIS A 3 6.30 -23.41 -17.40
N SER A 4 6.63 -24.58 -16.85
CA SER A 4 5.98 -25.15 -15.65
C SER A 4 6.03 -24.22 -14.42
N SER A 5 7.20 -23.64 -14.12
CA SER A 5 7.35 -22.73 -12.98
C SER A 5 6.50 -21.45 -13.15
N LEU A 6 6.44 -20.90 -14.36
CA LEU A 6 5.61 -19.71 -14.60
C LEU A 6 4.12 -20.00 -14.38
N THR A 7 3.65 -21.16 -14.85
CA THR A 7 2.25 -21.57 -14.65
C THR A 7 1.90 -21.77 -13.18
N LEU A 8 2.81 -22.33 -12.37
CA LEU A 8 2.60 -22.49 -10.93
C LEU A 8 2.49 -21.14 -10.20
N TYR A 9 3.34 -20.18 -10.55
CA TYR A 9 3.27 -18.82 -10.02
C TYR A 9 1.95 -18.11 -10.37
N GLN A 10 1.54 -18.18 -11.64
CA GLN A 10 0.29 -17.58 -12.09
C GLN A 10 -0.94 -18.22 -11.43
N ASN A 11 -0.97 -19.55 -11.34
CA ASN A 11 -2.05 -20.28 -10.67
C ASN A 11 -2.11 -19.93 -9.18
N GLY A 12 -0.96 -19.88 -8.50
CA GLY A 12 -0.87 -19.53 -7.10
C GLY A 12 -1.36 -18.11 -6.80
N SER A 13 -0.92 -17.13 -7.58
CA SER A 13 -1.37 -15.73 -7.43
C SER A 13 -2.85 -15.52 -7.79
N LEU A 14 -3.36 -16.23 -8.80
CA LEU A 14 -4.78 -16.19 -9.16
C LEU A 14 -5.65 -16.82 -8.06
N ALA A 15 -5.26 -17.99 -7.54
CA ALA A 15 -5.97 -18.67 -6.46
C ALA A 15 -6.01 -17.80 -5.20
N PHE A 16 -4.91 -17.09 -4.88
CA PHE A 16 -4.89 -16.15 -3.77
C PHE A 16 -5.92 -15.03 -3.95
N LYS A 17 -5.97 -14.40 -5.13
CA LYS A 17 -6.95 -13.34 -5.46
C LYS A 17 -8.40 -13.83 -5.37
N GLN A 18 -8.65 -15.11 -5.61
CA GLN A 18 -9.95 -15.75 -5.49
C GLN A 18 -10.27 -16.24 -4.06
N ALA A 19 -9.45 -15.90 -3.06
CA ALA A 19 -9.55 -16.37 -1.68
C ALA A 19 -9.51 -17.91 -1.53
N ARG A 20 -8.93 -18.62 -2.50
CA ARG A 20 -8.69 -20.06 -2.46
C ARG A 20 -7.32 -20.35 -1.85
N TYR A 21 -7.16 -20.04 -0.57
CA TYR A 21 -5.86 -20.06 0.11
C TYR A 21 -5.15 -21.44 0.08
N PRO A 22 -5.83 -22.58 0.27
CA PRO A 22 -5.16 -23.89 0.18
C PRO A 22 -4.55 -24.17 -1.20
N ASP A 23 -5.27 -23.81 -2.27
CA ASP A 23 -4.79 -24.00 -3.65
C ASP A 23 -3.63 -23.04 -3.98
N ALA A 24 -3.71 -21.81 -3.45
CA ALA A 24 -2.65 -20.82 -3.56
C ALA A 24 -1.37 -21.31 -2.86
N ILE A 25 -1.48 -21.82 -1.63
CA ILE A 25 -0.36 -22.38 -0.87
C ILE A 25 0.28 -23.52 -1.66
N ALA A 26 -0.49 -24.51 -2.12
CA ALA A 26 0.04 -25.65 -2.86
C ALA A 26 0.83 -25.23 -4.12
N SER A 27 0.26 -24.32 -4.91
CA SER A 27 0.88 -23.85 -6.16
C SER A 27 2.14 -23.01 -5.90
N LEU A 28 2.10 -22.09 -4.93
CA LEU A 28 3.22 -21.22 -4.59
C LEU A 28 4.37 -21.97 -3.92
N GLU A 29 4.08 -22.95 -3.06
CA GLU A 29 5.11 -23.82 -2.49
C GLU A 29 5.82 -24.63 -3.56
N GLN A 30 5.05 -25.22 -4.48
CA GLN A 30 5.62 -25.99 -5.59
C GLN A 30 6.49 -25.10 -6.47
N PHE A 31 6.04 -23.88 -6.77
CA PHE A 31 6.85 -22.88 -7.47
C PHE A 31 8.17 -22.57 -6.74
N CYS A 32 8.10 -22.31 -5.43
CA CYS A 32 9.30 -22.02 -4.63
C CYS A 32 10.28 -23.21 -4.57
N LYS A 33 9.79 -24.45 -4.65
CA LYS A 33 10.61 -25.67 -4.70
C LYS A 33 11.26 -25.87 -6.07
N GLU A 34 10.52 -25.66 -7.16
CA GLU A 34 10.99 -25.89 -8.54
C GLU A 34 11.88 -24.75 -9.08
N THR A 35 11.79 -23.56 -8.50
CA THR A 35 12.53 -22.39 -8.98
C THR A 35 14.03 -22.48 -8.65
N THR A 36 14.85 -22.56 -9.70
CA THR A 36 16.31 -22.56 -9.57
C THR A 36 16.85 -21.18 -9.18
N ASN A 37 16.26 -20.09 -9.69
CA ASN A 37 16.71 -18.73 -9.42
C ASN A 37 16.03 -18.14 -8.17
N ARG A 38 16.65 -18.38 -7.00
CA ARG A 38 16.19 -17.86 -5.70
C ARG A 38 16.41 -16.36 -5.49
N GLN A 39 17.07 -15.68 -6.42
CA GLN A 39 17.27 -14.22 -6.39
C GLN A 39 16.34 -13.48 -7.37
N SER A 40 15.45 -14.20 -8.06
CA SER A 40 14.50 -13.58 -8.99
C SER A 40 13.41 -12.81 -8.25
N LYS A 41 12.99 -11.67 -8.81
CA LYS A 41 11.85 -10.87 -8.33
C LYS A 41 10.59 -11.72 -8.13
N GLN A 42 10.30 -12.63 -9.06
CA GLN A 42 9.14 -13.53 -8.97
C GLN A 42 9.24 -14.50 -7.79
N PHE A 43 10.44 -14.97 -7.43
CA PHE A 43 10.64 -15.84 -6.27
C PHE A 43 10.31 -15.11 -4.96
N PHE A 44 10.73 -13.85 -4.81
CA PHE A 44 10.37 -13.05 -3.64
C PHE A 44 8.88 -12.72 -3.61
N GLN A 45 8.30 -12.32 -4.75
CA GLN A 45 6.86 -12.09 -4.86
C GLN A 45 6.06 -13.34 -4.48
N ALA A 46 6.46 -14.52 -4.94
CA ALA A 46 5.80 -15.78 -4.58
C ALA A 46 5.88 -16.08 -3.09
N GLN A 47 7.04 -15.86 -2.44
CA GLN A 47 7.16 -16.02 -0.98
C GLN A 47 6.28 -15.04 -0.22
N MET A 48 6.15 -13.81 -0.70
CA MET A 48 5.25 -12.82 -0.11
C MET A 48 3.79 -13.26 -0.19
N TRP A 49 3.33 -13.69 -1.37
CA TRP A 49 1.98 -14.26 -1.53
C TRP A 49 1.77 -15.48 -0.64
N LEU A 50 2.79 -16.33 -0.51
CA LEU A 50 2.74 -17.53 0.32
C LEU A 50 2.59 -17.20 1.82
N ILE A 51 3.33 -16.20 2.32
CA ILE A 51 3.17 -15.70 3.71
C ILE A 51 1.75 -15.20 3.93
N GLN A 52 1.23 -14.39 3.00
CA GLN A 52 -0.13 -13.87 3.12
C GLN A 52 -1.16 -15.01 3.08
N ALA A 53 -0.97 -16.01 2.22
CA ALA A 53 -1.86 -17.16 2.12
C ALA A 53 -1.84 -17.98 3.42
N TYR A 54 -0.66 -18.21 4.00
CA TYR A 54 -0.52 -18.89 5.28
C TYR A 54 -1.24 -18.19 6.42
N TYR A 55 -1.09 -16.87 6.50
CA TYR A 55 -1.78 -16.08 7.52
C TYR A 55 -3.30 -16.09 7.34
N ARG A 56 -3.79 -16.00 6.09
CA ARG A 56 -5.24 -16.06 5.79
C ARG A 56 -5.86 -17.44 6.03
N ASP A 57 -5.06 -18.50 5.92
CA ASP A 57 -5.44 -19.90 6.22
C ASP A 57 -5.21 -20.27 7.71
N HIS A 58 -4.95 -19.29 8.58
CA HIS A 58 -4.69 -19.48 10.02
C HIS A 58 -3.47 -20.37 10.34
N ARG A 59 -2.48 -20.43 9.44
CA ARG A 59 -1.21 -21.15 9.65
C ARG A 59 -0.10 -20.19 10.08
N ASP A 60 -0.33 -19.47 11.16
CA ASP A 60 0.51 -18.36 11.61
C ASP A 60 1.98 -18.76 11.83
N LEU A 61 2.23 -19.96 12.36
CA LEU A 61 3.59 -20.47 12.58
C LEU A 61 4.38 -20.61 11.27
N HIS A 62 3.73 -21.00 10.17
CA HIS A 62 4.39 -21.13 8.87
C HIS A 62 4.69 -19.75 8.28
N ALA A 63 3.75 -18.81 8.42
CA ALA A 63 3.95 -17.43 8.00
C ALA A 63 5.12 -16.77 8.75
N ILE A 64 5.17 -16.94 10.09
CA ILE A 64 6.24 -16.40 10.94
C ILE A 64 7.60 -16.99 10.56
N ALA A 65 7.70 -18.31 10.45
CA ALA A 65 8.96 -18.98 10.08
C ALA A 65 9.50 -18.48 8.72
N LEU A 66 8.61 -18.29 7.73
CA LEU A 66 8.98 -17.78 6.42
C LEU A 66 9.38 -16.30 6.46
N CYS A 67 8.70 -15.48 7.27
CA CYS A 67 9.12 -14.09 7.53
C CYS A 67 10.50 -14.01 8.19
N GLU A 68 10.80 -14.85 9.17
CA GLU A 68 12.12 -14.90 9.82
C GLU A 68 13.24 -15.26 8.84
N GLN A 69 12.95 -16.15 7.89
CA GLN A 69 13.88 -16.48 6.81
C GLN A 69 14.11 -15.28 5.89
N LEU A 70 13.06 -14.60 5.46
CA LEU A 70 13.15 -13.43 4.57
C LEU A 70 13.80 -12.22 5.25
N ALA A 71 13.68 -12.07 6.56
CA ALA A 71 14.35 -11.02 7.34
C ALA A 71 15.89 -11.15 7.32
N LYS A 72 16.42 -12.32 6.94
CA LYS A 72 17.86 -12.57 6.75
C LYS A 72 18.32 -12.40 5.30
N SER A 73 17.43 -11.97 4.40
CA SER A 73 17.77 -11.74 2.99
C SER A 73 18.76 -10.57 2.85
N GLU A 74 19.66 -10.65 1.87
CA GLU A 74 20.61 -9.59 1.54
C GLU A 74 19.93 -8.39 0.85
N ILE A 75 18.70 -8.56 0.36
CA ILE A 75 17.94 -7.51 -0.32
C ILE A 75 17.25 -6.64 0.74
N PRO A 76 17.65 -5.36 0.92
CA PRO A 76 17.16 -4.52 2.02
C PRO A 76 15.65 -4.34 2.03
N GLN A 77 15.02 -4.25 0.84
CA GLN A 77 13.58 -4.11 0.69
C GLN A 77 12.81 -5.34 1.20
N VAL A 78 13.30 -6.54 0.90
CA VAL A 78 12.70 -7.81 1.36
C VAL A 78 12.86 -7.94 2.86
N GLN A 79 14.04 -7.63 3.38
CA GLN A 79 14.32 -7.64 4.81
C GLN A 79 13.41 -6.68 5.57
N GLN A 80 13.27 -5.45 5.10
CA GLN A 80 12.42 -4.44 5.73
C GLN A 80 10.94 -4.87 5.70
N TRP A 81 10.47 -5.35 4.55
CA TRP A 81 9.10 -5.85 4.43
C TRP A 81 8.83 -7.03 5.38
N ALA A 82 9.74 -8.01 5.43
CA ALA A 82 9.60 -9.19 6.28
C ALA A 82 9.60 -8.84 7.77
N THR A 83 10.44 -7.89 8.19
CA THR A 83 10.50 -7.40 9.58
C THR A 83 9.18 -6.75 10.00
N ASN A 84 8.61 -5.90 9.13
CA ASN A 84 7.32 -5.26 9.37
C ASN A 84 6.17 -6.28 9.42
N ALA A 85 6.19 -7.28 8.52
CA ALA A 85 5.20 -8.35 8.50
C ALA A 85 5.25 -9.20 9.78
N LEU A 86 6.45 -9.55 10.24
CA LEU A 86 6.69 -10.33 11.45
C LEU A 86 6.13 -9.62 12.69
N GLN A 87 6.40 -8.32 12.86
CA GLN A 87 5.87 -7.55 13.99
C GLN A 87 4.33 -7.57 14.04
N LYS A 88 3.68 -7.49 12.88
CA LYS A 88 2.22 -7.54 12.78
C LYS A 88 1.64 -8.93 13.08
N LEU A 89 2.31 -9.98 12.59
CA LEU A 89 1.93 -11.37 12.87
C LEU A 89 2.03 -11.68 14.37
N MET A 90 3.11 -11.26 15.04
CA MET A 90 3.29 -11.46 16.48
C MET A 90 2.23 -10.73 17.31
N THR A 91 1.96 -9.46 16.98
CA THR A 91 0.91 -8.67 17.66
C THR A 91 -0.47 -9.33 17.53
N THR A 92 -0.75 -9.93 16.38
CA THR A 92 -2.03 -10.61 16.12
C THR A 92 -2.10 -11.95 16.86
N ALA A 93 -1.00 -12.70 16.93
CA ALA A 93 -0.93 -13.97 17.65
C ALA A 93 -1.15 -13.79 19.16
N GLU A 94 -0.60 -12.74 19.76
CA GLU A 94 -0.81 -12.40 21.18
C GLU A 94 -2.28 -12.08 21.46
N ALA A 95 -2.94 -11.31 20.59
CA ALA A 95 -4.35 -10.96 20.74
C ALA A 95 -5.29 -12.18 20.72
N HIS A 96 -4.92 -13.25 20.01
CA HIS A 96 -5.71 -14.48 19.96
C HIS A 96 -5.49 -15.39 21.20
N SER A 97 -4.34 -15.30 21.88
CA SER A 97 -4.08 -16.10 23.09
C SER A 97 -4.90 -15.64 24.30
N ASP A 98 -5.13 -14.33 24.46
CA ASP A 98 -5.82 -13.78 25.64
C ASP A 98 -7.36 -13.93 25.60
N SER A 99 -7.93 -14.37 24.48
CA SER A 99 -9.38 -14.51 24.32
C SER A 99 -9.91 -15.92 24.61
N ALA A 100 -9.06 -16.86 25.04
CA ALA A 100 -9.52 -18.17 25.50
C ALA A 100 -10.28 -18.00 26.83
N PRO A 101 -11.59 -18.24 26.89
CA PRO A 101 -12.33 -18.15 28.14
C PRO A 101 -11.82 -19.27 29.04
N VAL A 102 -11.30 -18.89 30.20
CA VAL A 102 -11.06 -19.78 31.34
C VAL A 102 -12.43 -20.34 31.75
N ALA A 103 -12.87 -21.38 31.04
CA ALA A 103 -13.99 -22.21 31.45
C ALA A 103 -13.54 -22.92 32.71
N GLY A 104 -14.04 -22.44 33.85
CA GLY A 104 -13.83 -23.06 35.15
C GLY A 104 -14.08 -24.55 35.05
N ALA A 105 -13.07 -25.33 35.41
CA ALA A 105 -13.17 -26.75 35.66
C ALA A 105 -14.12 -26.98 36.83
N THR A 106 -15.42 -27.09 36.55
CA THR A 106 -16.36 -27.76 37.43
C THR A 106 -16.29 -29.24 37.10
N SER A 107 -15.61 -29.97 37.98
CA SER A 107 -15.60 -31.43 38.03
C SER A 107 -17.02 -31.95 38.25
N GLU A 108 -17.70 -32.38 37.18
CA GLU A 108 -18.94 -33.15 37.27
C GLU A 108 -18.64 -34.64 36.99
N PRO A 109 -19.03 -35.57 37.89
CA PRO A 109 -18.73 -37.00 37.76
C PRO A 109 -19.58 -37.67 36.67
N PRO A 110 -19.09 -38.77 36.06
CA PRO A 110 -19.69 -39.36 34.87
C PRO A 110 -21.00 -40.11 35.19
N PRO A 111 -22.09 -39.89 34.44
CA PRO A 111 -23.25 -40.76 34.48
C PRO A 111 -23.05 -42.04 33.62
N PRO A 112 -23.77 -43.13 33.90
CA PRO A 112 -23.48 -44.46 33.35
C PRO A 112 -23.92 -44.61 31.90
N LEU A 113 -23.13 -45.39 31.16
CA LEU A 113 -23.34 -45.84 29.78
C LEU A 113 -24.71 -46.48 29.53
N PRO A 114 -25.35 -46.16 28.39
CA PRO A 114 -26.16 -47.11 27.64
C PRO A 114 -25.50 -47.50 26.30
N ALA A 115 -25.71 -48.77 25.93
CA ALA A 115 -25.16 -49.51 24.81
C ALA A 115 -25.72 -49.07 23.42
N PRO A 116 -25.20 -49.60 22.29
CA PRO A 116 -25.14 -48.92 21.01
C PRO A 116 -26.41 -49.07 20.17
N ALA A 117 -26.88 -47.96 19.59
CA ALA A 117 -27.86 -47.98 18.51
C ALA A 117 -27.30 -47.23 17.29
N ASN A 118 -27.11 -47.98 16.22
CA ASN A 118 -26.96 -47.53 14.83
C ASN A 118 -27.92 -46.37 14.52
N SER A 119 -27.41 -45.25 13.97
CA SER A 119 -28.06 -44.61 12.82
C SER A 119 -27.21 -43.47 12.22
N THR A 120 -26.90 -43.68 10.95
CA THR A 120 -26.54 -42.74 9.89
C THR A 120 -27.06 -41.30 10.11
N ARG A 121 -26.15 -40.33 10.23
CA ARG A 121 -26.46 -38.89 10.07
C ARG A 121 -25.32 -38.20 9.31
N GLY A 122 -25.67 -37.59 8.18
CA GLY A 122 -24.76 -36.98 7.22
C GLY A 122 -24.02 -35.73 7.72
N PRO A 123 -23.09 -35.19 6.92
CA PRO A 123 -22.25 -34.06 7.32
C PRO A 123 -23.05 -32.75 7.31
N SER A 124 -23.33 -32.21 8.50
CA SER A 124 -23.82 -30.84 8.70
C SER A 124 -22.62 -29.89 8.61
N LEU A 125 -22.58 -29.09 7.56
CA LEU A 125 -21.60 -28.03 7.31
C LEU A 125 -22.06 -26.75 8.03
N ASP A 126 -21.95 -26.72 9.35
CA ASP A 126 -22.12 -25.50 10.14
C ASP A 126 -20.78 -24.75 10.23
N ASN A 127 -20.36 -24.15 9.11
CA ASN A 127 -19.20 -23.27 9.08
C ASN A 127 -19.61 -21.88 9.58
N LYS A 128 -19.47 -21.66 10.89
CA LYS A 128 -19.68 -20.38 11.55
C LYS A 128 -18.66 -19.37 11.02
N THR A 129 -19.15 -18.36 10.30
CA THR A 129 -18.37 -17.26 9.72
C THR A 129 -17.47 -16.59 10.77
N ALA A 130 -16.20 -16.97 10.80
CA ALA A 130 -15.17 -16.27 11.55
C ALA A 130 -14.89 -14.93 10.85
N THR A 131 -14.83 -13.86 11.63
CA THR A 131 -14.43 -12.53 11.14
C THR A 131 -13.04 -12.63 10.51
N PRO A 132 -12.84 -12.16 9.27
CA PRO A 132 -11.56 -12.33 8.58
C PRO A 132 -10.43 -11.60 9.35
N PRO A 133 -9.21 -12.17 9.41
CA PRO A 133 -8.11 -11.54 10.11
C PRO A 133 -7.74 -10.20 9.46
N PRO A 134 -7.24 -9.23 10.25
CA PRO A 134 -6.86 -7.92 9.75
C PRO A 134 -5.79 -8.07 8.65
N PRO A 135 -5.89 -7.33 7.54
CA PRO A 135 -4.96 -7.44 6.40
C PRO A 135 -3.53 -7.12 6.83
N LEU A 136 -2.51 -7.81 6.30
CA LEU A 136 -1.09 -7.52 6.54
C LEU A 136 -0.68 -6.12 6.01
N PRO A 137 0.50 -5.54 6.35
CA PRO A 137 0.87 -4.18 5.94
C PRO A 137 0.87 -4.08 4.41
N ALA A 138 -0.09 -3.30 3.89
CA ALA A 138 -0.39 -2.94 2.51
C ALA A 138 -0.27 -4.06 1.45
N ASP A 139 -1.32 -4.23 0.64
CA ASP A 139 -1.30 -4.96 -0.65
C ASP A 139 -0.29 -4.37 -1.67
N HIS A 140 0.55 -3.42 -1.25
CA HIS A 140 1.60 -2.81 -2.05
C HIS A 140 2.82 -3.73 -2.04
N ASN A 141 2.99 -4.43 -3.15
CA ASN A 141 4.15 -5.25 -3.41
C ASN A 141 5.38 -4.31 -3.51
N PRO A 142 6.37 -4.40 -2.61
CA PRO A 142 7.54 -3.52 -2.60
C PRO A 142 8.37 -3.64 -3.88
N PHE A 143 8.10 -4.66 -4.70
CA PHE A 143 8.71 -4.87 -6.00
C PHE A 143 7.99 -4.19 -7.17
N ASP A 144 6.80 -3.61 -6.98
CA ASP A 144 6.11 -2.87 -8.04
C ASP A 144 6.88 -1.58 -8.40
N ASP A 145 7.69 -1.05 -7.47
CA ASP A 145 8.50 0.16 -7.65
C ASP A 145 9.91 -0.13 -8.22
N ILE A 146 10.30 -1.40 -8.34
CA ILE A 146 11.54 -1.79 -9.03
C ILE A 146 11.19 -1.98 -10.51
N THR A 147 11.36 -0.93 -11.30
CA THR A 147 11.42 -1.06 -12.75
C THR A 147 12.59 -1.99 -13.09
N ASP A 148 12.33 -3.02 -13.91
CA ASP A 148 13.35 -3.91 -14.45
C ASP A 148 14.21 -3.10 -15.45
N THR A 149 15.04 -2.18 -14.95
CA THR A 149 16.16 -1.65 -15.72
C THR A 149 17.10 -2.84 -15.88
N PRO A 150 17.29 -3.36 -17.11
CA PRO A 150 18.22 -4.46 -17.32
C PRO A 150 19.56 -4.02 -16.77
N ALA A 151 20.11 -4.78 -15.83
CA ALA A 151 21.48 -4.59 -15.41
C ALA A 151 22.32 -4.61 -16.69
N GLU A 152 22.94 -3.48 -17.00
CA GLU A 152 23.87 -3.36 -18.11
C GLU A 152 24.86 -4.52 -17.99
N PRO A 153 25.07 -5.33 -19.04
CA PRO A 153 26.06 -6.37 -18.98
C PRO A 153 27.38 -5.69 -18.68
N HIS A 154 27.95 -5.91 -17.49
CA HIS A 154 29.31 -5.53 -17.20
C HIS A 154 30.18 -6.21 -18.27
N GLU A 155 30.59 -5.40 -19.25
CA GLU A 155 31.48 -5.80 -20.32
C GLU A 155 32.77 -6.26 -19.66
N ALA A 156 32.99 -7.58 -19.70
CA ALA A 156 34.19 -8.20 -19.21
C ALA A 156 35.37 -7.59 -19.98
N THR A 157 36.14 -6.78 -19.27
CA THR A 157 37.37 -6.18 -19.79
C THR A 157 38.30 -7.33 -20.20
N PRO A 158 38.80 -7.37 -21.43
CA PRO A 158 39.72 -8.42 -21.84
C PRO A 158 41.02 -8.33 -21.03
N PRO A 159 41.70 -9.48 -20.78
CA PRO A 159 42.94 -9.50 -20.01
C PRO A 159 44.02 -8.76 -20.79
N VAL A 160 44.55 -7.70 -20.18
CA VAL A 160 45.76 -7.03 -20.64
C VAL A 160 46.94 -7.93 -20.32
N ASP A 161 47.59 -8.43 -21.37
CA ASP A 161 48.91 -9.06 -21.29
C ASP A 161 49.92 -8.09 -20.68
N GLN A 162 50.42 -8.43 -19.49
CA GLN A 162 51.67 -7.86 -18.95
C GLN A 162 52.62 -8.99 -18.60
N SER A 163 53.45 -9.34 -19.58
CA SER A 163 54.75 -9.93 -19.35
C SER A 163 55.65 -8.89 -18.68
N GLY A 164 56.18 -9.18 -17.48
CA GLY A 164 57.24 -8.34 -16.93
C GLY A 164 57.52 -8.49 -15.43
N THR A 165 58.57 -9.28 -15.15
CA THR A 165 59.58 -9.04 -14.10
C THR A 165 59.22 -9.16 -12.62
N ALA A 166 59.70 -10.28 -12.06
CA ALA A 166 60.40 -10.44 -10.79
C ALA A 166 60.60 -9.20 -9.91
N GLY A 167 60.18 -9.31 -8.64
CA GLY A 167 60.45 -8.32 -7.61
C GLY A 167 60.00 -8.79 -6.23
N ASP A 168 60.91 -9.50 -5.58
CA ASP A 168 60.90 -9.93 -4.18
C ASP A 168 60.65 -8.74 -3.22
N ALA A 169 59.68 -8.87 -2.30
CA ALA A 169 59.62 -8.09 -1.07
C ALA A 169 58.64 -8.73 -0.07
N ARG A 170 59.21 -9.45 0.91
CA ARG A 170 58.59 -9.75 2.20
C ARG A 170 58.12 -8.45 2.86
N PHE A 171 56.84 -8.36 3.22
CA PHE A 171 56.40 -7.45 4.27
C PHE A 171 55.62 -8.20 5.34
N VAL A 172 56.27 -8.27 6.50
CA VAL A 172 55.75 -8.65 7.80
C VAL A 172 54.72 -7.62 8.22
N TYR A 173 53.52 -8.06 8.64
CA TYR A 173 52.65 -7.25 9.48
C TYR A 173 52.51 -7.94 10.84
N ASP A 174 53.26 -7.38 11.78
CA ASP A 174 53.09 -7.58 13.21
C ASP A 174 51.78 -6.97 13.70
N GLY A 175 51.22 -7.59 14.73
CA GLY A 175 49.96 -7.21 15.35
C GLY A 175 50.04 -5.94 16.20
N ALA A 176 48.87 -5.37 16.47
CA ALA A 176 48.66 -4.42 17.56
C ALA A 176 47.19 -4.35 17.98
N SER A 177 46.92 -4.94 19.15
CA SER A 177 46.15 -4.40 20.28
C SER A 177 44.74 -3.80 20.07
N ILE A 178 43.78 -4.55 20.65
CA ILE A 178 42.47 -4.14 21.14
C ILE A 178 42.60 -3.12 22.29
N PRO A 179 41.76 -2.08 22.36
CA PRO A 179 41.45 -1.41 23.62
C PRO A 179 40.03 -1.73 24.10
N GLN A 180 39.95 -2.38 25.26
CA GLN A 180 38.75 -2.42 26.12
C GLN A 180 38.35 -1.00 26.51
N ARG A 181 37.05 -0.66 26.42
CA ARG A 181 36.49 0.49 27.13
C ARG A 181 35.35 0.08 28.06
N SER A 182 35.74 0.12 29.32
CA SER A 182 35.04 0.22 30.59
C SER A 182 33.59 0.76 30.59
N ARG A 183 32.73 0.01 31.28
CA ARG A 183 31.53 0.47 31.99
C ARG A 183 31.84 1.63 32.94
N PRO A 184 30.84 2.50 33.20
CA PRO A 184 30.59 2.94 34.56
C PRO A 184 29.16 2.63 35.01
N SER A 185 29.12 2.03 36.18
CA SER A 185 27.99 1.86 37.09
C SER A 185 27.87 3.06 38.04
N SER A 186 26.69 3.68 38.09
CA SER A 186 26.17 4.49 39.21
C SER A 186 24.65 4.57 39.00
N SER A 187 23.79 3.97 39.83
CA SER A 187 23.52 4.16 41.25
C SER A 187 23.25 5.62 41.63
N SER A 188 22.02 6.07 41.42
CA SER A 188 21.39 7.09 42.23
C SER A 188 19.90 6.78 42.38
N ALA A 189 19.56 6.37 43.60
CA ALA A 189 18.19 6.26 44.09
C ALA A 189 17.58 7.66 44.24
N THR A 190 16.30 7.81 43.88
CA THR A 190 15.49 8.98 44.25
C THR A 190 14.02 8.54 44.34
N PRO A 191 13.22 9.11 45.26
CA PRO A 191 12.13 8.42 45.90
C PRO A 191 10.80 8.54 45.14
N VAL A 192 10.00 7.49 45.36
CA VAL A 192 8.61 7.32 44.99
C VAL A 192 7.76 8.54 45.34
N ARG A 193 7.18 9.19 44.33
CA ARG A 193 6.07 10.13 44.48
C ARG A 193 4.84 9.53 43.81
N HIS A 194 3.91 9.03 44.64
CA HIS A 194 2.58 8.62 44.21
C HIS A 194 1.84 9.80 43.56
N GLN A 195 1.68 9.75 42.23
CA GLN A 195 0.65 10.50 41.54
C GLN A 195 -0.48 9.53 41.16
N SER A 196 -1.61 9.73 41.82
CA SER A 196 -2.89 9.09 41.53
C SER A 196 -3.31 9.42 40.10
N ARG A 197 -3.05 8.49 39.18
CA ARG A 197 -3.42 8.58 37.77
C ARG A 197 -4.90 8.25 37.63
N THR A 198 -5.74 9.27 37.66
CA THR A 198 -7.14 9.15 37.21
C THR A 198 -7.16 8.86 35.72
N THR A 199 -7.51 7.63 35.36
CA THR A 199 -7.76 7.19 33.98
C THR A 199 -8.99 7.89 33.42
N ARG A 200 -8.81 9.02 32.74
CA ARG A 200 -9.85 9.66 31.93
C ARG A 200 -9.83 8.99 30.55
N LYS A 201 -10.85 8.18 30.26
CA LYS A 201 -11.07 7.58 28.94
C LYS A 201 -11.11 8.69 27.87
N PRO A 202 -10.40 8.56 26.74
CA PRO A 202 -10.50 9.52 25.66
C PRO A 202 -11.90 9.43 25.05
N GLN A 203 -12.61 10.55 25.08
CA GLN A 203 -13.92 10.76 24.49
C GLN A 203 -13.74 10.94 22.97
N GLN A 204 -13.50 9.82 22.27
CA GLN A 204 -13.18 9.78 20.84
C GLN A 204 -14.43 9.83 19.92
N LYS A 205 -15.64 9.86 20.49
CA LYS A 205 -16.89 9.85 19.71
C LYS A 205 -17.32 11.21 19.15
N ASP A 206 -16.86 12.32 19.74
CA ASP A 206 -17.32 13.65 19.32
C ASP A 206 -16.48 14.23 18.18
N PHE A 207 -15.23 13.79 18.02
CA PHE A 207 -14.35 14.27 16.94
C PHE A 207 -14.83 13.80 15.57
N THR A 208 -15.27 12.54 15.43
CA THR A 208 -15.77 12.00 14.15
C THR A 208 -17.04 12.73 13.71
N GLN A 209 -17.92 13.10 14.64
CA GLN A 209 -19.16 13.81 14.32
C GLN A 209 -18.89 15.29 13.97
N GLN A 210 -17.92 15.94 14.62
CA GLN A 210 -17.43 17.27 14.26
C GLN A 210 -16.73 17.28 12.90
N VAL A 211 -15.93 16.25 12.59
CA VAL A 211 -15.24 16.10 11.31
C VAL A 211 -16.24 15.80 10.18
N MET A 212 -17.22 14.92 10.38
CA MET A 212 -18.27 14.66 9.38
C MET A 212 -19.16 15.90 9.13
N SER A 213 -19.48 16.68 10.17
CA SER A 213 -20.21 17.95 10.01
C SER A 213 -19.40 19.00 9.24
N ALA A 214 -18.11 19.13 9.53
CA ALA A 214 -17.21 20.02 8.80
C ALA A 214 -17.01 19.60 7.33
N ILE A 215 -16.96 18.29 7.05
CA ILE A 215 -16.81 17.74 5.70
C ILE A 215 -18.10 17.86 4.89
N ALA A 216 -19.27 17.65 5.49
CA ALA A 216 -20.56 17.83 4.83
C ALA A 216 -20.81 19.30 4.44
N HIS A 217 -20.38 20.27 5.28
CA HIS A 217 -20.41 21.67 4.91
C HIS A 217 -19.30 22.03 3.88
N GLY A 218 -18.16 21.34 3.92
CA GLY A 218 -17.07 21.51 2.97
C GLY A 218 -17.42 21.08 1.54
N SER A 219 -18.10 19.95 1.35
CA SER A 219 -18.47 19.45 0.01
C SER A 219 -19.56 20.30 -0.65
N ILE A 220 -20.53 20.81 0.12
CA ILE A 220 -21.54 21.76 -0.35
C ILE A 220 -20.90 23.10 -0.72
N SER A 221 -19.94 23.58 0.08
CA SER A 221 -19.15 24.78 -0.23
C SER A 221 -18.27 24.59 -1.48
N MET A 222 -17.73 23.39 -1.71
CA MET A 222 -16.90 23.09 -2.88
C MET A 222 -17.74 23.03 -4.16
N LEU A 223 -18.90 22.36 -4.11
CA LEU A 223 -19.87 22.35 -5.22
C LEU A 223 -20.42 23.74 -5.50
N ALA A 224 -20.80 24.50 -4.48
CA ALA A 224 -21.22 25.89 -4.63
C ALA A 224 -20.11 26.77 -5.22
N SER A 225 -18.85 26.56 -4.83
CA SER A 225 -17.71 27.28 -5.39
C SER A 225 -17.34 26.84 -6.80
N ILE A 226 -17.67 25.61 -7.22
CA ILE A 226 -17.54 25.15 -8.61
C ILE A 226 -18.69 25.72 -9.45
N LEU A 227 -19.91 25.75 -8.92
CA LEU A 227 -21.07 26.36 -9.57
C LEU A 227 -20.87 27.88 -9.73
N LEU A 228 -20.39 28.57 -8.69
CA LEU A 228 -20.02 29.98 -8.74
C LEU A 228 -18.86 30.23 -9.71
N TYR A 229 -17.91 29.31 -9.83
CA TYR A 229 -16.80 29.41 -10.80
C TYR A 229 -17.29 29.31 -12.25
N ILE A 230 -18.26 28.43 -12.52
CA ILE A 230 -18.89 28.30 -13.84
C ILE A 230 -19.80 29.50 -14.15
N LEU A 231 -20.48 30.03 -13.13
CA LEU A 231 -21.43 31.15 -13.28
C LEU A 231 -20.76 32.54 -13.29
N PHE A 232 -19.55 32.67 -12.75
CA PHE A 232 -18.83 33.95 -12.60
C PHE A 232 -17.37 33.88 -13.06
N SER A 233 -17.11 33.25 -14.23
CA SER A 233 -15.77 33.14 -14.82
C SER A 233 -15.06 34.48 -15.06
N ASP A 234 -15.82 35.57 -15.15
CA ASP A 234 -15.28 36.91 -15.42
C ASP A 234 -14.93 37.72 -14.16
N SER A 235 -15.22 37.21 -12.96
CA SER A 235 -14.94 37.95 -11.73
C SER A 235 -13.51 37.74 -11.25
N PHE A 236 -12.75 38.82 -11.16
CA PHE A 236 -11.40 38.89 -10.57
C PHE A 236 -11.28 38.17 -9.19
N VAL A 237 -12.37 38.12 -8.42
CA VAL A 237 -12.47 37.40 -7.14
C VAL A 237 -12.46 35.87 -7.31
N ALA A 238 -13.05 35.34 -8.39
CA ALA A 238 -12.98 33.92 -8.74
C ALA A 238 -11.56 33.50 -9.19
N ASN A 239 -10.81 34.41 -9.83
CA ASN A 239 -9.40 34.20 -10.16
C ASN A 239 -8.49 34.19 -8.91
N GLY A 240 -8.78 35.02 -7.92
CA GLY A 240 -8.09 34.98 -6.62
C GLY A 240 -8.33 33.68 -5.83
N LEU A 241 -9.57 33.17 -5.84
CA LEU A 241 -9.89 31.85 -5.28
C LEU A 241 -9.25 30.69 -6.06
N GLY A 242 -9.03 30.84 -7.37
CA GLY A 242 -8.30 29.88 -8.18
C GLY A 242 -6.85 29.70 -7.74
N LEU A 243 -6.16 30.80 -7.42
CA LEU A 243 -4.81 30.77 -6.84
C LEU A 243 -4.77 30.12 -5.46
N LEU A 244 -5.78 30.36 -4.62
CA LEU A 244 -5.88 29.75 -3.29
C LEU A 244 -6.01 28.21 -3.38
N ARG A 245 -6.71 27.70 -4.41
CA ARG A 245 -6.84 26.26 -4.67
C ARG A 245 -5.52 25.60 -5.08
N PHE A 246 -4.61 26.33 -5.70
CA PHE A 246 -3.24 25.87 -5.97
C PHE A 246 -2.34 26.01 -4.74
N ALA A 247 -2.46 27.13 -4.03
CA ALA A 247 -1.62 27.44 -2.89
C ALA A 247 -1.87 26.48 -1.72
N ALA A 248 -3.11 26.06 -1.47
CA ALA A 248 -3.41 25.21 -0.31
C ALA A 248 -2.72 23.83 -0.36
N PRO A 249 -2.85 23.00 -1.42
CA PRO A 249 -2.11 21.73 -1.51
C PRO A 249 -0.59 21.93 -1.49
N LEU A 250 -0.09 22.99 -2.15
CA LEU A 250 1.34 23.29 -2.19
C LEU A 250 1.88 23.66 -0.79
N ILE A 251 1.18 24.52 -0.06
CA ILE A 251 1.54 24.92 1.31
C ILE A 251 1.47 23.70 2.24
N ILE A 252 0.39 22.91 2.17
CA ILE A 252 0.26 21.68 2.98
C ILE A 252 1.40 20.70 2.67
N PHE A 253 1.70 20.48 1.39
CA PHE A 253 2.79 19.61 0.95
C PHE A 253 4.17 20.05 1.47
N LEU A 254 4.43 21.36 1.48
CA LEU A 254 5.70 21.93 1.94
C LEU A 254 5.81 22.01 3.46
N THR A 255 4.70 22.12 4.18
CA THR A 255 4.70 22.37 5.64
C THR A 255 4.48 21.11 6.47
N THR A 256 3.82 20.08 5.94
CA THR A 256 3.50 18.87 6.70
C THR A 256 4.69 17.89 6.79
N GLN A 257 4.89 17.31 7.98
CA GLN A 257 5.86 16.22 8.22
C GLN A 257 5.19 14.84 8.24
N ASP A 258 3.86 14.80 8.29
CA ASP A 258 3.12 13.54 8.25
C ASP A 258 3.17 12.96 6.84
N LYS A 259 3.69 11.74 6.72
CA LYS A 259 3.85 11.04 5.44
C LYS A 259 2.52 10.87 4.70
N VAL A 260 1.44 10.53 5.40
CA VAL A 260 0.12 10.32 4.77
C VAL A 260 -0.44 11.63 4.24
N VAL A 261 -0.35 12.70 5.04
CA VAL A 261 -0.80 14.04 4.63
C VAL A 261 0.04 14.55 3.45
N LYS A 262 1.34 14.27 3.45
CA LYS A 262 2.24 14.66 2.36
C LYS A 262 1.95 13.92 1.06
N ASP A 263 1.70 12.62 1.13
CA ASP A 263 1.34 11.80 -0.02
C ASP A 263 0.00 12.27 -0.62
N ASN A 264 -0.99 12.56 0.23
CA ASN A 264 -2.27 13.13 -0.21
C ASN A 264 -2.13 14.53 -0.82
N ALA A 265 -1.29 15.39 -0.24
CA ALA A 265 -1.04 16.74 -0.75
C ALA A 265 -0.28 16.71 -2.10
N ARG A 266 0.64 15.76 -2.27
CA ARG A 266 1.33 15.51 -3.55
C ARG A 266 0.31 15.12 -4.63
N GLU A 267 -0.60 14.22 -4.31
CA GLU A 267 -1.58 13.72 -5.26
C GLU A 267 -2.61 14.79 -5.63
N ALA A 268 -3.04 15.61 -4.65
CA ALA A 268 -3.85 16.80 -4.91
C ALA A 268 -3.11 17.82 -5.80
N LEU A 269 -1.80 18.02 -5.60
CA LEU A 269 -0.98 18.89 -6.44
C LEU A 269 -0.87 18.35 -7.87
N ASN A 270 -0.63 17.05 -8.05
CA ASN A 270 -0.62 16.39 -9.35
C ASN A 270 -1.94 16.63 -10.09
N TYR A 271 -3.08 16.37 -9.43
CA TYR A 271 -4.41 16.63 -10.00
C TYR A 271 -4.57 18.09 -10.43
N THR A 272 -4.14 19.03 -9.58
CA THR A 272 -4.27 20.47 -9.87
C THR A 272 -3.42 20.88 -11.07
N ILE A 273 -2.19 20.37 -11.19
CA ILE A 273 -1.31 20.57 -12.36
C ILE A 273 -1.96 20.01 -13.62
N THR A 274 -2.50 18.78 -13.56
CA THR A 274 -3.21 18.15 -14.67
C THR A 274 -4.40 18.99 -15.13
N CYS A 275 -5.20 19.52 -14.20
CA CYS A 275 -6.31 20.43 -14.54
C CYS A 275 -5.83 21.71 -15.23
N LEU A 276 -4.68 22.26 -14.82
CA LEU A 276 -4.13 23.47 -15.44
C LEU A 276 -3.59 23.21 -16.85
N ILE A 277 -2.92 22.08 -17.08
CA ILE A 277 -2.50 21.66 -18.43
C ILE A 277 -3.72 21.52 -19.34
N LEU A 278 -4.77 20.85 -18.86
CA LEU A 278 -6.04 20.69 -19.56
C LEU A 278 -6.69 22.04 -19.91
N PHE A 279 -6.71 22.96 -18.97
CA PHE A 279 -7.28 24.28 -19.17
C PHE A 279 -6.53 25.07 -20.26
N ILE A 280 -5.20 25.02 -20.26
CA ILE A 280 -4.37 25.63 -21.30
C ILE A 280 -4.67 25.01 -22.67
N LEU A 281 -4.72 23.68 -22.76
CA LEU A 281 -5.07 22.97 -24.01
C LEU A 281 -6.47 23.35 -24.50
N LEU A 282 -7.43 23.51 -23.58
CA LEU A 282 -8.80 23.93 -23.91
C LEU A 282 -8.84 25.35 -24.49
N ILE A 283 -8.05 26.28 -23.95
CA ILE A 283 -7.93 27.64 -24.51
C ILE A 283 -7.38 27.59 -25.94
N PHE A 284 -6.28 26.87 -26.17
CA PHE A 284 -5.71 26.72 -27.51
C PHE A 284 -6.69 26.04 -28.48
N GLY A 285 -7.38 25.00 -28.01
CA GLY A 285 -8.43 24.31 -28.76
C GLY A 285 -9.58 25.23 -29.12
N ALA A 286 -10.03 26.10 -28.20
CA ALA A 286 -11.09 27.07 -28.45
C ALA A 286 -10.68 28.13 -29.49
N ILE A 287 -9.44 28.62 -29.44
CA ILE A 287 -8.90 29.54 -30.45
C ILE A 287 -8.86 28.86 -31.83
N ALA A 288 -8.34 27.64 -31.91
CA ALA A 288 -8.30 26.88 -33.16
C ALA A 288 -9.71 26.59 -33.70
N LEU A 289 -10.65 26.24 -32.82
CA LEU A 289 -12.04 25.98 -33.17
C LEU A 289 -12.74 27.24 -33.68
N ALA A 290 -12.48 28.41 -33.08
CA ALA A 290 -12.99 29.69 -33.57
C ALA A 290 -12.48 30.01 -34.98
N LEU A 291 -11.19 29.74 -35.25
CA LEU A 291 -10.63 29.88 -36.60
C LEU A 291 -11.29 28.92 -37.59
N ILE A 292 -11.45 27.64 -37.23
CA ILE A 292 -12.15 26.65 -38.09
C ILE A 292 -13.59 27.06 -38.34
N LEU A 293 -14.31 27.53 -37.33
CA LEU A 293 -15.69 28.00 -37.47
C LEU A 293 -15.78 29.21 -38.42
N ALA A 294 -14.79 30.11 -38.39
CA ALA A 294 -14.70 31.25 -39.30
C ALA A 294 -14.38 30.82 -40.74
N LEU A 295 -13.53 29.80 -40.94
CA LEU A 295 -13.15 29.31 -42.27
C LEU A 295 -14.20 28.36 -42.89
N ILE A 296 -14.75 27.45 -42.09
CA ILE A 296 -15.68 26.39 -42.50
C ILE A 296 -16.75 26.16 -41.43
N PRO A 297 -17.83 26.98 -41.41
CA PRO A 297 -18.86 26.94 -40.38
C PRO A 297 -19.49 25.57 -40.09
N PRO A 298 -19.88 24.73 -41.08
CA PRO A 298 -20.53 23.46 -40.78
C PRO A 298 -19.62 22.48 -40.02
N ILE A 299 -18.31 22.49 -40.33
CA ILE A 299 -17.33 21.65 -39.62
C ILE A 299 -17.12 22.20 -38.21
N GLY A 300 -17.01 23.52 -38.06
CA GLY A 300 -16.87 24.16 -36.75
C GLY A 300 -18.02 23.82 -35.79
N ILE A 301 -19.27 23.84 -36.27
CA ILE A 301 -20.45 23.48 -35.45
C ILE A 301 -20.38 22.02 -34.98
N LEU A 302 -20.03 21.08 -35.86
CA LEU A 302 -19.88 19.66 -35.49
C LEU A 302 -18.79 19.45 -34.43
N LEU A 303 -17.66 20.15 -34.57
CA LEU A 303 -16.56 20.09 -33.61
C LEU A 303 -16.95 20.71 -32.25
N ILE A 304 -17.74 21.79 -32.24
CA ILE A 304 -18.27 22.38 -31.00
C ILE A 304 -19.18 21.38 -30.27
N LEU A 305 -20.08 20.70 -30.99
CA LEU A 305 -20.96 19.69 -30.40
C LEU A 305 -20.20 18.50 -29.84
N ALA A 306 -19.17 18.03 -30.55
CA ALA A 306 -18.29 16.95 -30.08
C ALA A 306 -17.47 17.37 -28.86
N LEU A 307 -16.94 18.60 -28.83
CA LEU A 307 -16.22 19.13 -27.68
C LEU A 307 -17.16 19.30 -26.47
N ALA A 308 -18.37 19.81 -26.69
CA ALA A 308 -19.36 19.98 -25.63
C ALA A 308 -19.77 18.64 -25.00
N SER A 309 -20.00 17.59 -25.81
CA SER A 309 -20.33 16.26 -25.28
C SER A 309 -19.16 15.66 -24.50
N TYR A 310 -17.93 15.83 -24.97
CA TYR A 310 -16.73 15.42 -24.27
C TYR A 310 -16.58 16.14 -22.91
N LEU A 311 -16.79 17.46 -22.86
CA LEU A 311 -16.71 18.24 -21.62
C LEU A 311 -17.79 17.85 -20.62
N ILE A 312 -19.00 17.50 -21.08
CA ILE A 312 -20.06 16.96 -20.21
C ILE A 312 -19.57 15.68 -19.55
N VAL A 313 -19.04 14.71 -20.31
CA VAL A 313 -18.50 13.47 -19.75
C VAL A 313 -17.35 13.76 -18.78
N LEU A 314 -16.46 14.68 -19.14
CA LEU A 314 -15.32 15.07 -18.30
C LEU A 314 -15.78 15.68 -16.96
N SER A 315 -16.89 16.42 -16.95
CA SER A 315 -17.43 17.07 -15.74
C SER A 315 -17.97 16.09 -14.68
N PHE A 316 -18.35 14.87 -15.06
CA PHE A 316 -18.80 13.85 -14.11
C PHE A 316 -17.66 13.21 -13.32
N TYR A 317 -16.43 13.19 -13.86
CA TYR A 317 -15.31 12.50 -13.23
C TYR A 317 -14.90 13.03 -11.85
N PRO A 318 -14.75 14.35 -11.63
CA PRO A 318 -14.41 14.89 -10.31
C PRO A 318 -15.48 14.55 -9.26
N VAL A 319 -16.76 14.50 -9.67
CA VAL A 319 -17.88 14.14 -8.79
C VAL A 319 -17.78 12.68 -8.37
N VAL A 320 -17.55 11.77 -9.33
CA VAL A 320 -17.36 10.34 -9.03
C VAL A 320 -16.11 10.14 -8.17
N ALA A 321 -14.98 10.76 -8.49
CA ALA A 321 -13.76 10.65 -7.72
C ALA A 321 -13.96 11.13 -6.27
N THR A 322 -14.63 12.28 -6.07
CA THR A 322 -14.97 12.79 -4.74
C THR A 322 -15.87 11.82 -4.00
N PHE A 323 -16.90 11.27 -4.65
CA PHE A 323 -17.80 10.29 -4.04
C PHE A 323 -17.03 9.04 -3.59
N VAL A 324 -16.14 8.50 -4.42
CA VAL A 324 -15.33 7.32 -4.06
C VAL A 324 -14.35 7.64 -2.93
N CYS A 325 -13.73 8.83 -2.92
CA CYS A 325 -12.90 9.27 -1.79
C CYS A 325 -13.70 9.30 -0.48
N MET A 326 -14.94 9.79 -0.50
CA MET A 326 -15.78 9.86 0.71
C MET A 326 -16.23 8.48 1.20
N THR A 327 -16.27 7.47 0.34
CA THR A 327 -16.65 6.10 0.75
C THR A 327 -15.51 5.32 1.43
N HIS A 328 -14.27 5.78 1.38
CA HIS A 328 -13.09 5.03 1.85
C HIS A 328 -12.10 5.92 2.62
N GLU A 329 -12.43 6.28 3.86
CA GLU A 329 -11.60 7.16 4.70
C GLU A 329 -10.22 6.57 5.07
N ASP A 330 -10.10 5.24 5.12
CA ASP A 330 -8.88 4.57 5.62
C ASP A 330 -7.85 4.22 4.53
N ARG A 331 -8.07 4.64 3.27
CA ARG A 331 -7.21 4.25 2.15
C ARG A 331 -6.52 5.46 1.53
N VAL A 332 -5.23 5.30 1.22
CA VAL A 332 -4.50 6.24 0.37
C VAL A 332 -5.14 6.19 -1.01
N PHE A 333 -5.65 7.33 -1.45
CA PHE A 333 -6.32 7.44 -2.73
C PHE A 333 -5.28 7.75 -3.81
N THR A 334 -5.04 6.80 -4.69
CA THR A 334 -4.31 7.04 -5.94
C THR A 334 -5.33 7.36 -7.02
N TYR A 335 -5.19 8.50 -7.68
CA TYR A 335 -6.01 8.73 -8.88
C TYR A 335 -5.65 7.66 -9.91
N PRO A 336 -6.64 7.12 -10.63
CA PRO A 336 -6.35 6.08 -11.60
C PRO A 336 -5.36 6.61 -12.65
N SER A 337 -4.25 5.90 -12.84
CA SER A 337 -3.17 6.30 -13.75
C SER A 337 -3.61 6.42 -15.22
N TRP A 338 -4.71 5.75 -15.59
CA TRP A 338 -5.33 5.90 -16.92
C TRP A 338 -5.87 7.32 -17.17
N LEU A 339 -6.19 8.08 -16.11
CA LEU A 339 -6.61 9.48 -16.21
C LEU A 339 -5.47 10.39 -16.67
N ILE A 340 -4.22 10.02 -16.34
CA ILE A 340 -3.01 10.69 -16.85
C ILE A 340 -2.77 10.27 -18.31
N LEU A 341 -3.06 9.02 -18.67
CA LEU A 341 -2.78 8.47 -20.00
C LEU A 341 -3.72 8.99 -21.10
N HIS A 342 -4.96 9.37 -20.78
CA HIS A 342 -5.84 10.02 -21.76
C HIS A 342 -5.50 11.49 -22.02
N LEU A 343 -4.51 12.03 -21.29
CA LEU A 343 -4.11 13.44 -21.34
C LEU A 343 -2.75 13.69 -22.01
N LEU A 344 -2.02 12.61 -22.32
CA LEU A 344 -0.77 12.61 -23.08
C LEU A 344 -1.02 12.13 -24.51
#